data_AF-A0A5E6QLL5-F1
#
_entry.id   AF-A0A5E6QLL5-F1
#
_cell.length_a   1.000
_cell.length_b   1.000
_cell.length_c   1.000
_cell.angle_alpha   90.00
_cell.angle_beta   90.00
_cell.angle_gamma   90.00
#
_symmetry.space_group_name_H-M   'P 1'
#
loop_
_entity.id
_entity.type
_entity.pdbx_description
1 polymer ?
#
loop_
_entity_poly.entity_id
_entity_poly.type
_entity_poly.pdbx_seq_one_letter_code
_entity_poly.pdbx_strand_id
1 'polypeptide(L)'
;MYFGTEQVDTVQRDRKFTGRVGLAYLFDNGIAPYASYSTSFQPNPEAYRDGTLFEPTEGRQYEVGVKYQPPGYDAFITVSAFDLVQTNVSTTDPVNPGFSVQSGEVRSRGIELEGKASLSHELNVLASYAYLDAEITQDNRFEGNAPRATARNTASLWLDYTIADGALKGVGMGLGQRYVGSSYNVQHTAKTPHYLLTDVTLRYDLAGNGLDGMRVSVTASNLFDKHYFQPGFYEDSVLYGNRRNVIASLSYDW
;
A
#
# COMPACT_ATOMS: atom_id res chain seq x y z
N MET A 1 28.99 9.46 -38.53
CA MET A 1 29.48 8.10 -38.27
C MET A 1 28.54 7.53 -37.21
N TYR A 2 27.54 6.75 -37.62
CA TYR A 2 26.61 6.09 -36.71
C TYR A 2 27.34 4.83 -36.21
N PHE A 3 27.75 4.82 -34.95
CA PHE A 3 28.21 3.59 -34.31
C PHE A 3 26.97 2.76 -33.99
N GLY A 4 26.76 1.70 -34.77
CA GLY A 4 25.79 0.66 -34.40
C GLY A 4 26.28 -0.03 -33.14
N THR A 5 25.56 0.15 -32.03
CA THR A 5 25.71 -0.72 -30.88
C THR A 5 25.17 -2.08 -31.29
N GLU A 6 26.01 -3.11 -31.36
CA GLU A 6 25.52 -4.49 -31.32
C GLU A 6 24.63 -4.61 -30.08
N GLN A 7 23.33 -4.87 -30.28
CA GLN A 7 22.48 -5.33 -29.19
C GLN A 7 23.00 -6.70 -28.78
N VAL A 8 23.77 -6.74 -27.69
CA VAL A 8 24.07 -8.00 -27.02
C VAL A 8 22.77 -8.44 -26.37
N ASP A 9 22.06 -9.38 -26.99
CA ASP A 9 20.92 -10.08 -26.41
C ASP A 9 21.40 -10.86 -25.19
N THR A 10 21.44 -10.19 -24.04
CA THR A 10 21.83 -10.81 -22.77
C THR A 10 20.60 -11.53 -22.23
N VAL A 11 20.57 -12.86 -22.36
CA VAL A 11 19.46 -13.68 -21.86
C VAL A 11 19.77 -14.13 -20.44
N GLN A 12 19.17 -13.47 -19.45
CA GLN A 12 19.18 -13.93 -18.05
C GLN A 12 18.23 -15.12 -17.87
N ARG A 13 18.69 -16.18 -17.20
CA ARG A 13 17.88 -17.35 -16.86
C ARG A 13 18.04 -17.70 -15.39
N ASP A 14 17.19 -17.14 -14.55
CA ASP A 14 17.20 -17.43 -13.12
C ASP A 14 16.32 -18.64 -12.78
N ARG A 15 16.77 -19.41 -11.80
CA ARG A 15 16.00 -20.48 -11.15
C ARG A 15 16.19 -20.37 -9.64
N LYS A 16 15.10 -20.18 -8.91
CA LYS A 16 15.07 -20.19 -7.45
C LYS A 16 13.87 -21.01 -6.98
N PHE A 17 14.06 -21.72 -5.86
CA PHE A 17 12.99 -22.42 -5.19
C PHE A 17 12.38 -21.49 -4.14
N THR A 18 11.07 -21.25 -4.24
CA THR A 18 10.31 -20.51 -3.23
C THR A 18 9.25 -21.38 -2.61
N GLY A 19 8.86 -21.04 -1.39
CA GLY A 19 7.89 -21.81 -0.64
C GLY A 19 7.15 -20.97 0.40
N ARG A 20 6.06 -21.53 0.88
CA ARG A 20 5.28 -20.98 1.97
C ARG A 20 4.80 -22.09 2.87
N VAL A 21 4.92 -21.89 4.17
CA VAL A 21 4.29 -22.71 5.20
C VAL A 21 3.51 -21.80 6.15
N GLY A 22 2.32 -22.25 6.56
CA GLY A 22 1.50 -21.49 7.49
C GLY A 22 0.63 -22.43 8.32
N LEU A 23 0.34 -21.98 9.54
CA LEU A 23 -0.55 -22.64 10.48
C LEU A 23 -1.61 -21.64 10.91
N ALA A 24 -2.86 -22.07 10.93
CA ALA A 24 -3.96 -21.30 11.47
C ALA A 24 -4.85 -22.23 12.30
N TYR A 25 -5.46 -21.68 13.34
CA TYR A 25 -6.44 -22.39 14.15
C TYR A 25 -7.73 -21.58 14.21
N LEU A 26 -8.86 -22.17 13.85
CA LEU A 26 -10.17 -21.50 13.91
C LEU A 26 -10.88 -21.90 15.19
N PHE A 27 -11.15 -20.94 16.06
CA PHE A 27 -12.00 -21.11 17.24
C PHE A 27 -13.48 -20.94 16.88
N ASP A 28 -14.36 -21.60 17.63
CA ASP A 28 -15.82 -21.54 17.43
C ASP A 28 -16.40 -20.12 17.61
N ASN A 29 -15.70 -19.26 18.35
CA ASN A 29 -16.08 -17.86 18.53
C ASN A 29 -15.67 -16.96 17.34
N GLY A 30 -15.16 -17.52 16.23
CA GLY A 30 -14.81 -16.79 15.02
C GLY A 30 -13.41 -16.15 15.01
N ILE A 31 -12.63 -16.35 16.08
CA ILE A 31 -11.23 -15.92 16.14
C ILE A 31 -10.35 -16.98 15.44
N ALA A 32 -9.41 -16.51 14.61
CA ALA A 32 -8.45 -17.36 13.93
C ALA A 32 -7.02 -16.79 14.01
N PRO A 33 -6.22 -17.14 15.03
CA PRO A 33 -4.80 -16.86 15.02
C PRO A 33 -4.09 -17.66 13.92
N TYR A 34 -3.03 -17.08 13.37
CA TYR A 34 -2.18 -17.73 12.40
C TYR A 34 -0.72 -17.29 12.53
N ALA A 35 0.17 -18.12 12.00
CA ALA A 35 1.56 -17.81 11.77
C ALA A 35 1.97 -18.35 10.39
N SER A 36 2.86 -17.64 9.70
CA SER A 36 3.35 -18.06 8.40
C SER A 36 4.78 -17.64 8.14
N TYR A 37 5.45 -18.43 7.30
CA TYR A 37 6.75 -18.13 6.73
C TYR A 37 6.67 -18.28 5.21
N SER A 38 7.16 -17.29 4.47
CA SER A 38 7.14 -17.27 3.01
C SER A 38 8.46 -16.78 2.44
N THR A 39 8.84 -17.28 1.27
CA THR A 39 9.98 -16.77 0.49
C THR A 39 9.57 -16.30 -0.89
N SER A 40 10.33 -15.37 -1.45
CA SER A 40 10.15 -14.83 -2.80
C SER A 40 11.49 -14.61 -3.49
N PHE A 41 11.48 -14.47 -4.82
CA PHE A 41 12.62 -13.98 -5.58
C PHE A 41 12.14 -13.10 -6.74
N GLN A 42 12.98 -12.16 -7.14
CA GLN A 42 12.75 -11.26 -8.26
C GLN A 42 14.03 -11.16 -9.09
N PRO A 43 14.02 -11.60 -10.37
CA PRO A 43 15.15 -11.39 -11.28
C PRO A 43 15.58 -9.92 -11.31
N ASN A 44 16.89 -9.68 -11.32
CA ASN A 44 17.48 -8.35 -11.38
C ASN A 44 18.29 -8.18 -12.68
N PRO A 45 17.84 -7.32 -13.62
CA PRO A 45 18.51 -7.14 -14.91
C PRO A 45 19.75 -6.23 -14.84
N GLU A 46 20.10 -5.68 -13.67
CA GLU A 46 21.36 -4.95 -13.47
C GLU A 46 22.57 -5.87 -13.56
N ALA A 47 23.75 -5.29 -13.74
CA ALA A 47 25.00 -6.03 -13.88
C ALA A 47 26.13 -5.35 -13.10
N TYR A 48 27.09 -6.17 -12.68
CA TYR A 48 28.37 -5.71 -12.17
C TYR A 48 29.15 -4.99 -13.29
N ARG A 49 30.21 -4.27 -12.89
CA ARG A 49 31.10 -3.56 -13.82
C ARG A 49 31.71 -4.48 -14.89
N ASP A 50 31.94 -5.75 -14.56
CA ASP A 50 32.51 -6.73 -15.49
C ASP A 50 31.46 -7.31 -16.48
N GLY A 51 30.21 -6.85 -16.41
CA GLY A 51 29.10 -7.31 -17.25
C GLY A 51 28.39 -8.55 -16.74
N THR A 52 28.81 -9.12 -15.61
CA THR A 52 28.11 -10.23 -14.97
C THR A 52 26.77 -9.72 -14.44
N LEU A 53 25.67 -10.39 -14.81
CA LEU A 53 24.33 -10.03 -14.32
C LEU A 53 24.20 -10.29 -12.83
N PHE A 54 23.35 -9.50 -12.19
CA PHE A 54 23.00 -9.66 -10.78
C PHE A 54 22.18 -10.92 -10.54
N GLU A 55 22.42 -11.55 -9.39
CA GLU A 55 21.53 -12.60 -8.89
C GLU A 55 20.15 -12.01 -8.57
N PRO A 56 19.08 -12.81 -8.57
CA PRO A 56 17.78 -12.34 -8.12
C PRO A 56 17.81 -11.76 -6.70
N THR A 57 17.05 -10.69 -6.51
CA THR A 57 16.71 -10.20 -5.17
C THR A 57 15.81 -11.23 -4.51
N GLU A 58 16.07 -11.57 -3.24
CA GLU A 58 15.30 -12.57 -2.50
C GLU A 58 14.54 -11.92 -1.35
N GLY A 59 13.36 -12.45 -1.03
CA GLY A 59 12.56 -12.03 0.11
C GLY A 59 12.28 -13.19 1.04
N ARG A 60 12.31 -12.93 2.35
CA ARG A 60 11.83 -13.85 3.39
C ARG A 60 10.94 -13.09 4.35
N GLN A 61 9.78 -13.65 4.68
CA GLN A 61 8.82 -13.04 5.58
C GLN A 61 8.40 -14.00 6.67
N TYR A 62 8.43 -13.54 7.91
CA TYR A 62 7.67 -14.11 9.01
C TYR A 62 6.47 -13.23 9.29
N GLU A 63 5.30 -13.84 9.48
CA GLU A 63 4.08 -13.11 9.82
C GLU A 63 3.27 -13.88 10.85
N VAL A 64 2.79 -13.17 11.86
CA VAL A 64 1.84 -13.68 12.85
C VAL A 64 0.64 -12.75 12.89
N GLY A 65 -0.55 -13.28 13.10
CA GLY A 65 -1.73 -12.44 13.15
C GLY A 65 -2.94 -13.14 13.69
N VAL A 66 -4.02 -12.37 13.82
CA VAL A 66 -5.34 -12.83 14.23
C VAL A 66 -6.35 -12.26 13.24
N LYS A 67 -7.18 -13.15 12.70
CA LYS A 67 -8.38 -12.79 11.97
C LYS A 67 -9.58 -13.00 12.88
N TYR A 68 -10.58 -12.15 12.76
CA TYR A 68 -11.77 -12.24 13.58
C TYR A 68 -13.02 -11.92 12.76
N GLN A 69 -13.93 -12.89 12.73
CA GLN A 69 -15.27 -12.75 12.19
C GLN A 69 -16.28 -13.09 13.29
N PRO A 70 -16.85 -12.09 13.98
CA PRO A 70 -17.80 -12.34 15.06
C PRO A 70 -19.02 -13.14 14.57
N PRO A 71 -19.42 -14.25 15.22
CA PRO A 71 -20.60 -14.99 14.83
C PRO A 71 -21.86 -14.13 14.88
N GLY A 72 -22.62 -14.10 13.78
CA GLY A 72 -23.87 -13.34 13.69
C GLY A 72 -23.71 -11.87 13.32
N TYR A 73 -22.50 -11.40 13.02
CA TYR A 73 -22.25 -10.03 12.56
C TYR A 73 -21.60 -10.03 11.18
N ASP A 74 -21.95 -9.05 10.34
CA ASP A 74 -21.23 -8.76 9.10
C ASP A 74 -20.02 -7.87 9.41
N ALA A 75 -18.98 -8.50 9.97
CA ALA A 75 -17.75 -7.84 10.33
C ALA A 75 -16.55 -8.76 10.13
N PHE A 76 -15.44 -8.20 9.67
CA PHE A 76 -14.18 -8.91 9.52
C PHE A 76 -13.02 -7.99 9.91
N ILE A 77 -12.21 -8.44 10.86
CA ILE A 77 -11.10 -7.69 11.43
C ILE A 77 -9.83 -8.54 11.31
N THR A 78 -8.74 -7.94 10.90
CA THR A 78 -7.42 -8.56 10.85
C THR A 78 -6.41 -7.69 11.58
N VAL A 79 -5.59 -8.31 12.41
CA VAL A 79 -4.40 -7.71 13.00
C VAL A 79 -3.23 -8.63 12.69
N SER A 80 -2.16 -8.10 12.11
CA SER A 80 -0.94 -8.85 11.83
C SER A 80 0.29 -8.08 12.26
N ALA A 81 1.35 -8.81 12.57
CA ALA A 81 2.69 -8.31 12.73
C ALA A 81 3.62 -9.11 11.80
N PHE A 82 4.52 -8.43 11.14
CA PHE A 82 5.40 -9.04 10.15
C PHE A 82 6.84 -8.56 10.30
N ASP A 83 7.76 -9.41 9.85
CA ASP A 83 9.18 -9.12 9.62
C ASP A 83 9.55 -9.67 8.24
N LEU A 84 9.79 -8.76 7.31
CA LEU A 84 10.18 -9.01 5.94
C LEU A 84 11.62 -8.56 5.75
N VAL A 85 12.48 -9.42 5.21
CA VAL A 85 13.84 -9.08 4.82
C VAL A 85 14.02 -9.35 3.34
N GLN A 86 14.56 -8.36 2.64
CA GLN A 86 14.94 -8.43 1.24
C GLN A 86 16.46 -8.39 1.12
N THR A 87 17.06 -9.39 0.50
CA THR A 87 18.52 -9.54 0.31
C THR A 87 18.90 -9.44 -1.16
N ASN A 88 20.20 -9.29 -1.43
CA ASN A 88 20.76 -9.07 -2.78
C ASN A 88 20.24 -7.77 -3.43
N VAL A 89 19.95 -6.77 -2.60
CA VAL A 89 19.54 -5.45 -3.07
C VAL A 89 20.75 -4.76 -3.72
N SER A 90 20.51 -4.12 -4.86
CA SER A 90 21.51 -3.33 -5.57
C SER A 90 21.86 -2.07 -4.77
N THR A 91 23.15 -1.80 -4.63
CA THR A 91 23.69 -0.63 -3.92
C THR A 91 24.75 0.02 -4.80
N THR A 92 25.05 1.31 -4.61
CA THR A 92 26.07 1.95 -5.44
C THR A 92 27.46 1.37 -5.18
N ASP A 93 28.24 1.08 -6.23
CA ASP A 93 29.63 0.65 -6.13
C ASP A 93 30.47 1.76 -5.43
N PRO A 94 31.12 1.46 -4.29
CA PRO A 94 31.92 2.43 -3.56
C PRO A 94 33.20 2.84 -4.30
N VAL A 95 33.71 1.98 -5.20
CA VAL A 95 34.91 2.23 -6.00
C VAL A 95 34.57 2.97 -7.29
N ASN A 96 33.43 2.67 -7.92
CA ASN A 96 32.98 3.31 -9.17
C ASN A 96 31.51 3.74 -9.08
N PRO A 97 31.21 4.97 -8.60
CA PRO A 97 29.84 5.44 -8.35
C PRO A 97 28.84 5.42 -9.52
N GLY A 98 29.27 5.09 -10.75
CA GLY A 98 28.40 4.88 -11.91
C GLY A 98 27.95 3.43 -12.13
N PHE A 99 28.40 2.49 -11.30
CA PHE A 99 27.98 1.09 -11.29
C PHE A 99 27.32 0.74 -9.97
N SER A 100 26.66 -0.42 -9.95
CA SER A 100 26.05 -1.00 -8.77
C SER A 100 26.79 -2.28 -8.35
N VAL A 101 26.59 -2.68 -7.10
CA VAL A 101 26.97 -4.00 -6.55
C VAL A 101 25.85 -4.53 -5.65
N GLN A 102 25.70 -5.86 -5.56
CA GLN A 102 24.70 -6.50 -4.70
C GLN A 102 25.24 -6.79 -3.30
N SER A 103 25.36 -5.76 -2.48
CA SER A 103 25.70 -5.89 -1.06
C SER A 103 24.58 -5.38 -0.15
N GLY A 104 23.39 -5.18 -0.71
CA GLY A 104 22.28 -4.53 -0.02
C GLY A 104 21.33 -5.51 0.67
N GLU A 105 20.83 -5.08 1.82
CA GLU A 105 19.73 -5.71 2.54
C GLU A 105 18.78 -4.64 3.06
N VAL A 106 17.47 -4.87 2.90
CA VAL A 106 16.43 -4.00 3.44
C VAL A 106 15.49 -4.84 4.29
N ARG A 107 15.26 -4.41 5.53
CA ARG A 107 14.26 -4.99 6.43
C ARG A 107 13.04 -4.08 6.51
N SER A 108 11.87 -4.69 6.52
CA SER A 108 10.59 -4.04 6.75
C SER A 108 9.83 -4.83 7.81
N ARG A 109 9.59 -4.21 8.97
CA ARG A 109 8.81 -4.83 10.05
C ARG A 109 7.67 -3.90 10.45
N GLY A 110 6.55 -4.47 10.86
CA GLY A 110 5.38 -3.65 11.08
C GLY A 110 4.21 -4.35 11.71
N ILE A 111 3.15 -3.57 11.90
CA ILE A 111 1.84 -4.03 12.34
C ILE A 111 0.82 -3.49 11.36
N GLU A 112 -0.10 -4.33 10.92
CA GLU A 112 -1.24 -3.95 10.11
C GLU A 112 -2.54 -4.29 10.85
N LEU A 113 -3.48 -3.35 10.81
CA LEU A 113 -4.84 -3.49 11.28
C LEU A 113 -5.76 -3.14 10.11
N GLU A 114 -6.70 -4.03 9.82
CA GLU A 114 -7.77 -3.78 8.86
C GLU A 114 -9.11 -4.23 9.47
N GLY A 115 -10.15 -3.44 9.29
CA GLY A 115 -11.49 -3.77 9.75
C GLY A 115 -12.54 -3.31 8.76
N LYS A 116 -13.47 -4.19 8.41
CA LYS A 116 -14.70 -3.88 7.68
C LYS A 116 -15.89 -4.37 8.49
N ALA A 117 -16.92 -3.54 8.64
CA ALA A 117 -18.11 -3.91 9.41
C ALA A 117 -19.35 -3.14 8.97
N SER A 118 -20.49 -3.83 8.94
CA SER A 118 -21.82 -3.20 8.94
C SER A 118 -22.26 -3.05 10.40
N LEU A 119 -22.17 -1.83 10.93
CA LEU A 119 -22.52 -1.53 12.33
C LEU A 119 -24.04 -1.46 12.55
N SER A 120 -24.79 -1.14 11.50
CA SER A 120 -26.26 -1.23 11.44
C SER A 120 -26.69 -1.55 10.00
N HIS A 121 -27.99 -1.59 9.73
CA HIS A 121 -28.52 -1.73 8.37
C HIS A 121 -28.15 -0.54 7.47
N GLU A 122 -27.86 0.60 8.07
CA GLU A 122 -27.62 1.89 7.42
C GLU A 122 -26.14 2.25 7.39
N LEU A 123 -25.33 1.80 8.36
CA LEU A 123 -23.96 2.26 8.59
C LEU A 123 -22.93 1.15 8.32
N ASN A 124 -22.08 1.38 7.31
CA ASN A 124 -20.89 0.58 7.04
C ASN A 124 -19.62 1.36 7.39
N VAL A 125 -18.60 0.62 7.84
CA VAL A 125 -17.31 1.16 8.23
C VAL A 125 -16.20 0.34 7.60
N LEU A 126 -15.20 1.02 7.06
CA LEU A 126 -13.92 0.46 6.67
C LEU A 126 -12.81 1.26 7.36
N ALA A 127 -11.89 0.59 8.04
CA ALA A 127 -10.77 1.20 8.71
C ALA A 127 -9.49 0.41 8.44
N SER A 128 -8.38 1.12 8.28
CA SER A 128 -7.06 0.50 8.22
C SER A 128 -6.01 1.35 8.91
N TYR A 129 -4.98 0.69 9.44
CA TYR A 129 -3.80 1.33 9.99
C TYR A 129 -2.59 0.43 9.72
N ALA A 130 -1.49 1.03 9.27
CA ALA A 130 -0.22 0.34 9.14
C ALA A 130 0.88 1.15 9.85
N TYR A 131 1.62 0.45 10.70
CA TYR A 131 2.89 0.90 11.23
C TYR A 131 4.02 0.18 10.49
N LEU A 132 4.95 0.93 9.92
CA LEU A 132 6.04 0.41 9.11
C LEU A 132 7.39 0.95 9.60
N ASP A 133 8.22 0.05 10.09
CA ASP A 133 9.62 0.31 10.40
C ASP A 133 10.49 -0.37 9.35
N ALA A 134 10.75 0.36 8.27
CA ALA A 134 11.65 -0.06 7.21
C ALA A 134 13.04 0.55 7.41
N GLU A 135 14.07 -0.26 7.20
CA GLU A 135 15.46 0.08 7.43
C GLU A 135 16.35 -0.62 6.40
N ILE A 136 17.32 0.11 5.88
CA ILE A 136 18.41 -0.43 5.07
C ILE A 136 19.41 -1.06 6.04
N THR A 137 19.40 -2.39 6.16
CA THR A 137 20.22 -3.13 7.13
C THR A 137 21.62 -3.43 6.62
N GLN A 138 21.83 -3.41 5.30
CA GLN A 138 23.16 -3.44 4.67
C GLN A 138 23.12 -2.54 3.43
N ASP A 139 24.09 -1.63 3.31
CA ASP A 139 24.29 -0.79 2.12
C ASP A 139 25.67 -0.12 2.17
N ASN A 140 26.23 0.24 1.01
CA ASN A 140 27.55 0.87 0.94
C ASN A 140 27.58 2.35 1.41
N ARG A 141 26.42 2.99 1.62
CA ARG A 141 26.28 4.43 1.89
C ARG A 141 25.22 4.80 2.93
N PHE A 142 24.13 4.06 3.00
CA PHE A 142 22.90 4.44 3.72
C PHE A 142 22.44 3.40 4.74
N GLU A 143 23.34 2.53 5.20
CA GLU A 143 23.04 1.58 6.26
C GLU A 143 22.49 2.29 7.52
N GLY A 144 21.40 1.76 8.08
CA GLY A 144 20.67 2.31 9.21
C GLY A 144 19.61 3.38 8.85
N ASN A 145 19.57 3.87 7.60
CA ASN A 145 18.52 4.80 7.18
C ASN A 145 17.24 4.07 6.73
N ALA A 146 16.12 4.79 6.74
CA ALA A 146 14.88 4.27 6.18
C ALA A 146 14.93 4.36 4.65
N PRO A 147 14.40 3.37 3.91
CA PRO A 147 14.23 3.47 2.47
C PRO A 147 13.40 4.69 2.10
N ARG A 148 13.77 5.30 0.96
CA ARG A 148 13.09 6.47 0.41
C ARG A 148 11.58 6.24 0.31
N ALA A 149 10.81 7.30 0.52
CA ALA A 149 9.35 7.31 0.36
C ALA A 149 8.58 6.37 1.32
N THR A 150 9.21 5.94 2.41
CA THR A 150 8.56 5.07 3.39
C THR A 150 7.98 5.88 4.54
N ALA A 151 6.64 5.99 4.58
CA ALA A 151 5.94 6.60 5.70
C ALA A 151 5.77 5.57 6.83
N ARG A 152 6.17 5.94 8.05
CA ARG A 152 6.08 5.03 9.21
C ARG A 152 4.65 4.71 9.64
N ASN A 153 3.71 5.60 9.34
CA ASN A 153 2.32 5.46 9.74
C ASN A 153 1.42 5.82 8.57
N THR A 154 0.51 4.94 8.22
CA THR A 154 -0.61 5.22 7.31
C THR A 154 -1.90 4.80 7.98
N ALA A 155 -2.98 5.55 7.75
CA ALA A 155 -4.29 5.22 8.30
C ALA A 155 -5.38 5.63 7.33
N SER A 156 -6.48 4.90 7.30
CA SER A 156 -7.69 5.31 6.62
C SER A 156 -8.93 4.94 7.42
N LEU A 157 -9.96 5.76 7.30
CA LEU A 157 -11.30 5.50 7.82
C LEU A 157 -12.31 5.94 6.76
N TRP A 158 -13.27 5.09 6.47
CA TRP A 158 -14.40 5.37 5.62
C TRP A 158 -15.68 4.99 6.35
N LEU A 159 -16.60 5.94 6.45
CA LEU A 159 -17.93 5.77 6.99
C LEU A 159 -18.92 5.93 5.84
N ASP A 160 -19.86 5.00 5.74
CA ASP A 160 -20.87 5.01 4.70
C ASP A 160 -22.25 4.83 5.32
N TYR A 161 -23.11 5.84 5.18
CA TYR A 161 -24.44 5.85 5.77
C TYR A 161 -25.52 5.96 4.70
N THR A 162 -26.55 5.12 4.74
CA THR A 162 -27.71 5.18 3.84
C THR A 162 -29.00 5.31 4.65
N ILE A 163 -29.81 6.32 4.35
CA ILE A 163 -31.12 6.48 4.97
C ILE A 163 -32.07 5.39 4.44
N ALA A 164 -32.52 4.50 5.32
CA ALA A 164 -33.39 3.39 4.97
C ALA A 164 -34.88 3.75 4.91
N ASP A 165 -35.32 4.79 5.64
CA ASP A 165 -36.73 5.11 5.84
C ASP A 165 -37.04 6.62 5.82
N GLY A 166 -38.33 6.95 5.66
CA GLY A 166 -38.85 8.32 5.67
C GLY A 166 -38.66 9.06 4.35
N ALA A 167 -38.81 10.38 4.40
CA ALA A 167 -38.82 11.24 3.21
C ALA A 167 -37.48 11.30 2.45
N LEU A 168 -36.37 10.88 3.08
CA LEU A 168 -35.03 10.88 2.51
C LEU A 168 -34.52 9.46 2.23
N LYS A 169 -35.40 8.46 2.21
CA LYS A 169 -35.04 7.08 1.88
C LYS A 169 -34.24 7.02 0.58
N GLY A 170 -33.12 6.29 0.59
CA GLY A 170 -32.21 6.16 -0.56
C GLY A 170 -31.14 7.24 -0.66
N VAL A 171 -31.19 8.30 0.17
CA VAL A 171 -30.07 9.25 0.31
C VAL A 171 -28.95 8.58 1.10
N GLY A 172 -27.75 8.60 0.55
CA GLY A 172 -26.55 8.09 1.19
C GLY A 172 -25.41 9.11 1.22
N MET A 173 -24.58 9.00 2.25
CA MET A 173 -23.40 9.82 2.45
C MET A 173 -22.21 8.93 2.84
N GLY A 174 -21.11 9.10 2.11
CA GLY A 174 -19.80 8.56 2.45
C GLY A 174 -18.87 9.66 2.95
N LEU A 175 -18.12 9.40 4.01
CA LEU A 175 -17.07 10.27 4.54
C LEU A 175 -15.80 9.47 4.79
N GLY A 176 -14.73 9.87 4.12
CA GLY A 176 -13.42 9.25 4.19
C GLY A 176 -12.36 10.18 4.74
N GLN A 177 -11.43 9.63 5.52
CA GLN A 177 -10.17 10.25 5.89
C GLN A 177 -9.00 9.32 5.53
N ARG A 178 -7.94 9.89 4.94
CA ARG A 178 -6.71 9.17 4.59
C ARG A 178 -5.50 9.94 5.11
N TYR A 179 -4.76 9.32 6.03
CA TYR A 179 -3.55 9.86 6.61
C TYR A 179 -2.33 9.12 6.06
N VAL A 180 -1.31 9.89 5.68
CA VAL A 180 0.02 9.37 5.35
C VAL A 180 1.03 10.19 6.13
N GLY A 181 1.82 9.50 6.94
CA GLY A 181 2.91 10.08 7.72
C GLY A 181 3.99 10.69 6.83
N SER A 182 4.86 11.49 7.45
CA SER A 182 6.00 12.03 6.74
C SER A 182 6.99 10.94 6.38
N SER A 183 7.66 11.11 5.25
CA SER A 183 8.79 10.29 4.82
C SER A 183 10.03 11.14 4.60
N TYR A 184 11.17 10.51 4.41
CA TYR A 184 12.43 11.17 4.11
C TYR A 184 13.01 10.66 2.78
N ASN A 185 13.94 11.41 2.20
CA ASN A 185 14.86 10.88 1.19
C ASN A 185 15.84 9.87 1.83
N VAL A 186 16.55 9.06 1.05
CA VAL A 186 17.41 7.99 1.61
C VAL A 186 18.56 8.54 2.45
N GLN A 187 19.04 9.75 2.16
CA GLN A 187 20.09 10.43 2.93
C GLN A 187 19.58 11.00 4.27
N HIS A 188 18.27 10.96 4.53
CA HIS A 188 17.64 11.62 5.69
C HIS A 188 17.90 13.15 5.78
N THR A 189 18.17 13.82 4.66
CA THR A 189 18.42 15.26 4.61
C THR A 189 17.18 16.08 4.24
N ALA A 190 16.24 15.47 3.52
CA ALA A 190 15.01 16.11 3.07
C ALA A 190 13.78 15.33 3.56
N LYS A 191 12.74 16.06 3.97
CA LYS A 191 11.51 15.50 4.52
C LYS A 191 10.32 15.84 3.62
N THR A 192 9.56 14.84 3.21
CA THR A 192 8.23 15.03 2.64
C THR A 192 7.22 15.12 3.80
N PRO A 193 6.48 16.25 3.96
CA PRO A 193 5.55 16.41 5.06
C PRO A 193 4.42 15.38 5.03
N HIS A 194 3.87 15.08 6.21
CA HIS A 194 2.67 14.26 6.33
C HIS A 194 1.46 14.96 5.71
N TYR A 195 0.44 14.19 5.37
CA TYR A 195 -0.83 14.74 4.90
C TYR A 195 -2.03 13.94 5.39
N LEU A 196 -3.16 14.62 5.40
CA LEU A 196 -4.48 14.10 5.73
C LEU A 196 -5.40 14.62 4.63
N LEU A 197 -6.08 13.71 3.95
CA LEU A 197 -7.07 14.01 2.92
C LEU A 197 -8.44 13.60 3.41
N THR A 198 -9.43 14.41 3.07
CA THR A 198 -10.84 14.13 3.33
C THR A 198 -11.53 13.91 2.00
N ASP A 199 -12.28 12.83 1.91
CA ASP A 199 -13.04 12.45 0.72
C ASP A 199 -14.50 12.34 1.13
N VAL A 200 -15.43 12.80 0.29
CA VAL A 200 -16.88 12.74 0.57
C VAL A 200 -17.62 12.27 -0.68
N THR A 201 -18.65 11.46 -0.47
CA THR A 201 -19.62 11.09 -1.50
C THR A 201 -21.01 11.38 -1.00
N LEU A 202 -21.84 12.00 -1.83
CA LEU A 202 -23.29 12.07 -1.66
C LEU A 202 -23.93 11.26 -2.77
N ARG A 203 -24.93 10.45 -2.45
CA ARG A 203 -25.65 9.62 -3.42
C ARG A 203 -27.15 9.62 -3.13
N TYR A 204 -27.93 9.36 -4.17
CA TYR A 204 -29.37 9.19 -4.06
C TYR A 204 -29.83 8.08 -4.99
N ASP A 205 -30.52 7.10 -4.41
CA ASP A 205 -31.22 6.04 -5.13
C ASP A 205 -32.60 6.54 -5.60
N LEU A 206 -32.84 6.49 -6.91
CA LEU A 206 -34.03 7.04 -7.53
C LEU A 206 -35.18 6.03 -7.63
N ALA A 207 -35.01 4.78 -7.17
CA ALA A 207 -36.06 3.76 -7.18
C ALA A 207 -37.36 4.24 -6.50
N GLY A 208 -37.24 5.00 -5.40
CA GLY A 208 -38.39 5.60 -4.71
C GLY A 208 -39.20 6.62 -5.53
N ASN A 209 -38.74 7.02 -6.71
CA ASN A 209 -39.35 8.04 -7.56
C ASN A 209 -39.76 7.51 -8.95
N GLY A 210 -39.92 6.18 -9.10
CA GLY A 210 -40.30 5.56 -10.37
C GLY A 210 -39.18 5.45 -11.40
N LEU A 211 -37.93 5.59 -10.96
CA LEU A 211 -36.71 5.43 -11.76
C LEU A 211 -35.88 4.28 -11.20
N ASP A 212 -36.48 3.10 -11.13
CA ASP A 212 -35.85 1.89 -10.62
C ASP A 212 -34.53 1.58 -11.33
N GLY A 213 -33.52 1.18 -10.56
CA GLY A 213 -32.17 0.93 -11.06
C GLY A 213 -31.31 2.16 -11.28
N MET A 214 -31.86 3.39 -11.21
CA MET A 214 -31.08 4.62 -11.39
C MET A 214 -30.51 5.17 -10.08
N ARG A 215 -29.23 5.57 -10.10
CA ARG A 215 -28.56 6.23 -8.98
C ARG A 215 -27.75 7.42 -9.44
N VAL A 216 -27.86 8.53 -8.72
CA VAL A 216 -27.00 9.71 -8.91
C VAL A 216 -26.04 9.82 -7.74
N SER A 217 -24.79 10.19 -8.02
CA SER A 217 -23.79 10.47 -6.99
C SER A 217 -22.89 11.63 -7.36
N VAL A 218 -22.42 12.34 -6.34
CA VAL A 218 -21.36 13.34 -6.43
C VAL A 218 -20.27 12.97 -5.43
N THR A 219 -19.06 12.76 -5.91
CA THR A 219 -17.90 12.44 -5.09
C THR A 219 -16.86 13.53 -5.21
N ALA A 220 -16.38 14.03 -4.07
CA ALA A 220 -15.28 14.97 -3.97
C ALA A 220 -14.10 14.29 -3.24
N SER A 221 -13.02 14.02 -3.97
CA SER A 221 -11.76 13.58 -3.38
C SER A 221 -10.87 14.79 -3.05
N ASN A 222 -10.16 14.75 -1.91
CA ASN A 222 -9.43 15.90 -1.37
C ASN A 222 -10.35 17.14 -1.26
N LEU A 223 -11.45 17.00 -0.51
CA LEU A 223 -12.54 17.98 -0.37
C LEU A 223 -12.05 19.40 -0.02
N PHE A 224 -11.05 19.49 0.86
CA PHE A 224 -10.48 20.77 1.30
C PHE A 224 -9.43 21.35 0.34
N ASP A 225 -9.23 20.72 -0.82
CA ASP A 225 -8.28 21.14 -1.85
C ASP A 225 -6.86 21.34 -1.32
N LYS A 226 -6.43 20.45 -0.42
CA LYS A 226 -5.11 20.50 0.21
C LYS A 226 -4.02 20.41 -0.86
N HIS A 227 -3.09 21.35 -0.84
CA HIS A 227 -1.80 21.19 -1.53
C HIS A 227 -0.89 20.32 -0.67
N TYR A 228 -0.44 19.21 -1.24
CA TYR A 228 0.50 18.31 -0.57
C TYR A 228 1.49 17.76 -1.58
N PHE A 229 2.56 17.18 -1.04
CA PHE A 229 3.66 16.63 -1.81
C PHE A 229 3.77 15.13 -1.57
N GLN A 230 4.20 14.42 -2.60
CA GLN A 230 4.59 13.02 -2.54
C GLN A 230 6.07 12.91 -2.91
N PRO A 231 6.80 11.91 -2.41
CA PRO A 231 8.18 11.66 -2.82
C PRO A 231 8.26 11.47 -4.34
N GLY A 232 9.21 12.13 -5.00
CA GLY A 232 9.38 12.07 -6.46
C GLY A 232 10.15 10.86 -6.95
N PHE A 233 10.68 10.90 -8.17
CA PHE A 233 11.45 9.81 -8.76
C PHE A 233 12.96 9.88 -8.41
N TYR A 234 13.45 11.06 -8.05
CA TYR A 234 14.84 11.34 -7.66
C TYR A 234 14.90 11.81 -6.20
N GLU A 235 16.08 11.73 -5.56
CA GLU A 235 16.19 11.96 -4.11
C GLU A 235 15.73 13.33 -3.63
N ASP A 236 16.02 14.39 -4.39
CA ASP A 236 15.63 15.76 -4.02
C ASP A 236 14.42 16.24 -4.84
N SER A 237 13.57 15.32 -5.28
CA SER A 237 12.36 15.63 -6.04
C SER A 237 11.10 15.30 -5.26
N VAL A 238 10.06 16.11 -5.50
CA VAL A 238 8.70 15.86 -5.01
C VAL A 238 7.71 16.01 -6.16
N LEU A 239 6.61 15.27 -6.06
CA LEU A 239 5.47 15.38 -6.95
C LEU A 239 4.33 16.08 -6.22
N TYR A 240 3.58 16.92 -6.93
CA TYR A 240 2.33 17.44 -6.39
C TYR A 240 1.33 16.30 -6.29
N GLY A 241 0.73 16.16 -5.11
CA GLY A 241 -0.41 15.30 -4.92
C GLY A 241 -1.64 15.84 -5.66
N ASN A 242 -2.58 14.94 -5.97
CA ASN A 242 -3.81 15.31 -6.66
C ASN A 242 -4.60 16.37 -5.88
N ARG A 243 -4.92 17.48 -6.56
CA ARG A 243 -5.79 18.55 -6.05
C ARG A 243 -7.22 18.04 -5.91
N ARG A 244 -8.14 18.87 -5.42
CA ARG A 244 -9.55 18.48 -5.32
C ARG A 244 -10.07 17.99 -6.67
N ASN A 245 -10.68 16.80 -6.66
CA ASN A 245 -11.34 16.22 -7.82
C ASN A 245 -12.81 15.98 -7.49
N VAL A 246 -13.72 16.49 -8.32
CA VAL A 246 -15.17 16.36 -8.14
C VAL A 246 -15.75 15.64 -9.35
N ILE A 247 -16.37 14.50 -9.12
CA ILE A 247 -16.99 13.67 -10.14
C ILE A 247 -18.48 13.53 -9.82
N ALA A 248 -19.32 13.88 -10.78
CA ALA A 248 -20.73 13.54 -10.77
C ALA A 248 -20.95 12.30 -11.66
N SER A 249 -21.81 11.39 -11.23
CA SER A 249 -22.10 10.15 -11.94
C SER A 249 -23.58 9.83 -11.88
N LEU A 250 -24.09 9.29 -12.98
CA LEU A 250 -25.39 8.67 -13.10
C LEU A 250 -25.17 7.22 -13.55
N SER A 251 -25.70 6.27 -12.81
CA SER A 251 -25.64 4.84 -13.13
C SER A 251 -27.04 4.26 -13.27
N TYR A 252 -27.14 3.20 -14.07
CA TYR A 252 -28.37 2.43 -14.27
C TYR A 252 -28.03 0.93 -14.28
N ASP A 253 -28.69 0.16 -13.41
CA ASP A 253 -28.59 -1.29 -13.32
C ASP A 253 -29.89 -1.94 -13.84
N TRP A 254 -29.77 -2.94 -14.74
CA TRP A 254 -30.87 -3.64 -15.41
C TRP A 254 -31.09 -5.08 -14.93
#